data_AF-A0A6A6ESX9-F1
#
_entry.id   AF-A0A6A6ESX9-F1
#
_cell.length_a   1.000
_cell.length_b   1.000
_cell.length_c   1.000
_cell.angle_alpha   90.00
_cell.angle_beta   90.00
_cell.angle_gamma   90.00
#
_symmetry.space_group_name_H-M   'P 1'
#
loop_
_entity.id
_entity.type
_entity.pdbx_description
1 polymer ?
#
loop_
_entity_poly.entity_id
_entity_poly.type
_entity_poly.pdbx_seq_one_letter_code
_entity_poly.pdbx_strand_id
1 'polypeptide(L)' 'EKCKFHVTETEFLGFIILRKEILVNLKKLSFLEFVNFYRKFIKGYLKITTPLIELTKKDNKFN' A
#
# COMPACT_ATOMS: atom_id res chain seq x y z
N GLU A 1 -4.41 -2.02 22.33
CA GLU A 1 -5.66 -1.23 22.28
C GLU A 1 -6.10 -1.08 20.83
N LYS A 2 -7.38 -1.32 20.48
CA LYS A 2 -7.85 -1.34 19.08
C LYS A 2 -8.43 -0.02 18.56
N CYS A 3 -8.66 0.97 19.43
CA CYS A 3 -9.32 2.21 19.04
C CYS A 3 -8.54 3.41 19.57
N LYS A 4 -8.22 4.36 18.68
CA LYS A 4 -7.62 5.65 19.02
C LYS A 4 -8.67 6.73 18.83
N PHE A 5 -9.09 7.38 19.91
CA PHE A 5 -10.09 8.45 19.88
C PHE A 5 -9.42 9.79 20.20
N HIS A 6 -9.97 10.87 19.64
CA HIS A 6 -9.51 12.24 19.89
C HIS A 6 -8.02 12.51 19.58
N VAL A 7 -7.44 11.77 18.63
CA VAL A 7 -6.05 11.97 18.18
C VAL A 7 -5.98 12.93 17.00
N THR A 8 -4.92 13.73 16.95
CA THR A 8 -4.65 14.67 15.84
C THR A 8 -4.07 13.98 14.61
N GLU A 9 -3.48 12.81 14.81
CA GLU A 9 -2.79 11.98 13.83
C GLU A 9 -3.07 10.50 14.14
N THR A 10 -3.34 9.70 13.11
CA THR A 10 -3.38 8.25 13.24
C THR A 10 -2.77 7.56 12.03
N GLU A 11 -2.06 6.46 12.27
CA GLU A 11 -1.62 5.56 11.20
C GLU A 11 -2.76 4.60 10.85
N PHE A 12 -3.16 4.56 9.58
CA PHE A 12 -4.14 3.63 9.04
C PHE A 12 -3.76 3.23 7.62
N LEU A 13 -3.66 1.93 7.35
CA LEU A 13 -3.29 1.40 6.03
C LEU A 13 -1.97 1.95 5.45
N GLY A 14 -1.00 2.29 6.31
CA GLY A 14 0.27 2.89 5.89
C GLY A 14 0.18 4.39 5.54
N PHE A 15 -1.00 5.00 5.73
CA PHE A 15 -1.22 6.42 5.67
C PHE A 15 -1.19 7.03 7.06
N ILE A 16 -0.63 8.21 7.15
CA ILE A 16 -0.74 9.09 8.30
C ILE A 16 -1.93 10.02 8.03
N ILE A 17 -3.01 9.82 8.77
CA ILE A 17 -4.24 10.63 8.64
C ILE A 17 -4.16 11.75 9.68
N LEU A 18 -4.07 13.00 9.22
CA LEU A 18 -4.24 14.19 10.03
C LEU A 18 -5.67 14.72 9.88
N ARG A 19 -6.12 15.52 10.85
CA ARG A 19 -7.49 16.10 10.85
C ARG A 19 -7.88 16.89 9.59
N LYS A 20 -6.92 17.33 8.78
CA LYS A 20 -7.16 18.13 7.55
C LYS A 20 -6.46 17.59 6.31
N GLU A 21 -5.51 16.67 6.46
CA GLU A 21 -4.64 16.23 5.36
C GLU A 21 -4.32 14.74 5.52
N ILE A 22 -4.05 14.07 4.40
CA ILE A 22 -3.60 12.68 4.39
C ILE A 22 -2.16 12.68 3.89
N LEU A 23 -1.24 12.21 4.72
CA LEU A 23 0.16 12.03 4.39
C LEU A 23 0.44 10.55 4.10
N VAL A 24 1.11 10.28 2.99
CA VAL A 24 1.50 8.91 2.61
C VAL A 24 2.93 8.66 3.08
N ASN A 25 3.16 7.58 3.83
CA ASN A 25 4.53 7.16 4.14
C ASN A 25 5.10 6.32 2.99
N LEU A 26 5.65 6.99 1.98
CA LEU A 26 6.22 6.36 0.78
C LEU A 26 7.37 5.38 1.08
N LYS A 27 8.04 5.48 2.24
CA LYS A 27 9.12 4.55 2.63
C LYS A 27 8.60 3.21 3.14
N LYS A 28 7.39 3.18 3.72
CA LYS A 28 6.78 1.96 4.27
C LYS A 28 5.82 1.27 3.30
N LEU A 29 5.33 1.99 2.28
CA LEU A 29 4.28 1.51 1.40
C LEU A 29 4.81 1.37 -0.03
N SER A 30 5.12 0.15 -0.45
CA SER A 30 5.36 -0.09 -1.88
C SER A 30 4.04 -0.01 -2.65
N PHE A 31 4.11 0.39 -3.93
CA PHE A 31 2.94 0.43 -4.81
C PHE A 31 2.21 -0.92 -4.83
N LEU A 32 2.97 -2.03 -4.90
CA LEU A 32 2.39 -3.37 -4.94
C LEU A 32 1.62 -3.72 -3.65
N GLU A 33 2.10 -3.32 -2.48
CA GLU A 33 1.40 -3.50 -1.20
C GLU A 33 0.09 -2.71 -1.15
N PHE A 34 0.11 -1.47 -1.64
CA PHE A 34 -1.08 -0.64 -1.72
C PHE A 34 -2.17 -1.29 -2.60
N VAL A 35 -1.81 -1.73 -3.81
CA VAL A 35 -2.80 -2.35 -4.71
C VAL A 35 -3.22 -3.74 -4.20
N ASN A 36 -2.35 -4.48 -3.51
CA ASN A 36 -2.69 -5.76 -2.87
C ASN A 36 -3.84 -5.65 -1.85
N PHE A 37 -3.90 -4.55 -1.10
CA PHE A 37 -5.00 -4.31 -0.14
C PHE A 37 -6.36 -4.26 -0.84
N TYR A 38 -6.42 -3.64 -2.02
CA TYR A 38 -7.64 -3.48 -2.81
C TYR A 38 -7.88 -4.63 -3.82
N ARG A 39 -7.07 -5.69 -3.82
CA ARG A 39 -7.14 -6.79 -4.82
C ARG A 39 -8.53 -7.38 -5.03
N LYS A 40 -9.37 -7.43 -3.98
CA LYS A 40 -10.73 -7.98 -4.03
C LYS A 40 -11.68 -7.14 -4.88
N PHE A 41 -11.37 -5.86 -5.05
CA PHE A 41 -12.18 -4.91 -5.80
C PHE A 41 -11.69 -4.72 -7.24
N ILE A 42 -10.52 -5.26 -7.59
CA ILE A 42 -9.91 -5.11 -8.91
C ILE A 42 -10.16 -6.37 -9.74
N LYS A 43 -11.04 -6.27 -10.74
CA LYS A 43 -11.32 -7.38 -11.65
C LYS A 43 -10.07 -7.79 -12.41
N GLY A 44 -9.72 -9.07 -12.35
CA GLY A 44 -8.53 -9.58 -13.04
C GLY A 44 -7.21 -9.14 -12.42
N TYR A 45 -7.21 -8.73 -11.15
CA TYR A 45 -6.02 -8.26 -10.41
C TYR A 45 -4.75 -9.04 -10.72
N LEU A 46 -4.80 -10.38 -10.59
CA LEU A 46 -3.65 -11.24 -10.82
C LEU A 46 -3.03 -11.04 -12.20
N LYS A 47 -3.83 -10.91 -13.27
CA LYS A 47 -3.31 -10.70 -14.63
C LYS A 47 -2.52 -9.39 -14.76
N ILE A 48 -2.94 -8.36 -14.02
CA ILE A 48 -2.30 -7.03 -14.03
C ILE A 48 -1.03 -7.06 -13.19
N THR A 49 -1.06 -7.74 -12.04
CA THR A 49 0.05 -7.72 -11.09
C THR A 49 1.11 -8.78 -11.32
N THR A 50 0.82 -9.88 -12.01
CA THR A 50 1.82 -10.92 -12.34
C THR A 50 3.09 -10.35 -12.99
N PRO A 51 3.03 -9.55 -14.07
CA PRO A 51 4.24 -8.99 -14.67
C PRO A 51 4.96 -8.04 -13.70
N LEU A 52 4.21 -7.26 -12.91
CA LEU A 52 4.78 -6.37 -11.91
C LEU A 52 5.51 -7.15 -10.81
N ILE A 53 4.90 -8.23 -10.30
CA ILE A 53 5.47 -9.11 -9.28
C ILE A 53 6.74 -9.74 -9.81
N GLU A 54 6.73 -10.24 -11.05
CA GLU A 54 7.92 -10.77 -11.69
C GLU A 54 9.02 -9.73 -11.75
N LEU A 55 8.77 -8.54 -12.29
CA LEU A 55 9.77 -7.46 -12.35
C LEU A 55 10.29 -7.02 -10.98
N THR A 56 9.51 -7.18 -9.92
CA THR A 56 9.90 -6.79 -8.55
C THR A 56 10.50 -7.96 -7.75
N LYS A 57 10.60 -9.18 -8.32
CA LYS A 57 11.30 -10.29 -7.67
C LYS A 57 12.78 -9.93 -7.53
N LYS A 58 13.30 -10.13 -6.32
CA LYS A 58 14.68 -9.79 -5.91
C LYS A 58 15.78 -10.42 -6.79
N ASP A 59 15.44 -11.47 -7.54
CA ASP A 59 16.34 -12.19 -8.44
C ASP A 59 16.35 -11.68 -9.90
N ASN A 60 15.50 -10.72 -10.26
CA ASN A 60 15.57 -10.11 -11.59
C ASN A 60 16.65 -9.03 -11.62
N LYS A 61 17.83 -9.40 -12.13
CA LYS A 61 18.80 -8.41 -12.60
C LYS A 61 18.16 -7.63 -13.75
N PHE A 62 17.94 -6.34 -13.54
CA PHE A 62 17.76 -5.40 -14.64
C PHE A 62 19.11 -5.38 -15.39
N ASN A 63 19.15 -6.02 -16.57
CA ASN A 63 20.28 -5.92 -17.49
C ASN A 63 20.33 -4.53 -18.11
#